data_AF-A0A257AQ53-F1
#
_entry.id   AF-A0A257AQ53-F1
#
_cell.length_a   1.000
_cell.length_b   1.000
_cell.length_c   1.000
_cell.angle_alpha   90.00
_cell.angle_beta   90.00
_cell.angle_gamma   90.00
#
_symmetry.space_group_name_H-M   'P 1'
#
loop_
_entity.id
_entity.type
_entity.pdbx_description
1 polymer ?
#
loop_
_entity_poly.entity_id
_entity_poly.type
_entity_poly.pdbx_seq_one_letter_code
_entity_poly.pdbx_strand_id
1 'polypeptide(L)'
;MSKKRRVQRRRLFNAPHHMRGKLLSVHLSRALREKYGHRSFPIRVGDKVLVLKGDYAGVEGKVQKVDRKKLMIYIEGLTRETVDGRKILIPIRPANLLITELNLEDEWRRNKIEGVSQGG
;
A
#
# COMPACT_ATOMS: atom_id res chain seq x y z
N MET A 1 4.05 17.00 18.49
CA MET A 1 4.27 15.53 18.37
C MET A 1 5.35 15.12 19.38
N SER A 2 5.25 13.97 20.07
CA SER A 2 6.27 13.55 21.07
C SER A 2 7.56 13.09 20.37
N LYS A 3 8.73 13.57 20.82
CA LYS A 3 10.06 13.16 20.31
C LYS A 3 10.51 11.78 20.85
N LYS A 4 9.84 11.24 21.88
CA LYS A 4 10.21 9.97 22.52
C LYS A 4 9.90 8.76 21.61
N ARG A 5 10.92 8.01 21.19
CA ARG A 5 10.83 6.80 20.32
C ARG A 5 9.83 5.76 20.83
N ARG A 6 9.84 5.47 22.14
CA ARG A 6 8.92 4.51 22.78
C ARG A 6 7.46 4.89 22.57
N VAL A 7 7.13 6.17 22.73
CA VAL A 7 5.76 6.69 22.60
C VAL A 7 5.30 6.63 21.15
N GLN A 8 6.16 6.96 20.21
CA GLN A 8 5.85 6.88 18.77
C GLN A 8 5.56 5.45 18.32
N ARG A 9 6.40 4.48 18.73
CA ARG A 9 6.19 3.06 18.43
C ARG A 9 4.88 2.52 19.01
N ARG A 10 4.57 2.87 20.27
CA ARG A 10 3.31 2.49 20.92
C ARG A 10 2.10 3.03 20.18
N ARG A 11 2.13 4.28 19.73
CA ARG A 11 1.04 4.89 18.95
C ARG A 11 0.81 4.19 17.61
N LEU A 12 1.88 3.79 16.93
CA LEU A 12 1.80 3.10 15.65
C LEU A 12 1.20 1.70 15.81
N PHE A 13 1.66 0.96 16.82
CA PHE A 13 1.15 -0.38 17.13
C PHE A 13 -0.31 -0.37 17.57
N ASN A 14 -0.69 0.59 18.43
CA ASN A 14 -2.05 0.74 18.96
C ASN A 14 -2.97 1.61 18.10
N ALA A 15 -2.58 1.94 16.85
CA ALA A 15 -3.38 2.82 16.01
C ALA A 15 -4.78 2.23 15.76
N PRO A 16 -5.86 3.03 15.87
CA PRO A 16 -7.22 2.58 15.61
C PRO A 16 -7.43 2.31 14.11
N HIS A 17 -8.40 1.44 13.78
CA HIS A 17 -8.55 0.89 12.43
C HIS A 17 -8.74 1.95 11.33
N HIS A 18 -9.51 3.01 11.60
CA HIS A 18 -9.74 4.10 10.65
C HIS A 18 -8.44 4.87 10.29
N MET A 19 -7.48 4.97 11.23
CA MET A 19 -6.18 5.61 10.99
C MET A 19 -5.21 4.71 10.23
N ARG A 20 -5.38 3.38 10.32
CA ARG A 20 -4.47 2.42 9.69
C ARG A 20 -4.50 2.47 8.17
N GLY A 21 -5.61 2.92 7.57
CA GLY A 21 -5.68 3.17 6.13
C GLY A 21 -4.63 4.19 5.67
N LYS A 22 -4.42 5.27 6.45
CA LYS A 22 -3.40 6.28 6.14
C LYS A 22 -1.99 5.74 6.29
N LEU A 23 -1.76 4.84 7.26
CA LEU A 23 -0.45 4.18 7.46
C LEU A 23 -0.08 3.21 6.32
N LEU A 24 -1.07 2.70 5.60
CA LEU A 24 -0.91 1.83 4.43
C LEU A 24 -0.89 2.61 3.11
N SER A 25 -0.38 3.85 3.14
CA SER A 25 -0.18 4.63 1.92
C SER A 25 1.08 4.19 1.20
N VAL A 26 0.99 4.10 -0.13
CA VAL A 26 2.06 3.67 -1.02
C VAL A 26 2.37 4.79 -2.01
N HIS A 27 3.61 4.87 -2.47
CA HIS A 27 4.03 5.87 -3.45
C HIS A 27 3.37 5.61 -4.80
N LEU A 28 2.90 6.67 -5.46
CA LEU A 28 2.40 6.58 -6.82
C LEU A 28 3.56 6.60 -7.84
N SER A 29 3.37 5.96 -9.00
CA SER A 29 4.27 6.07 -10.15
C SER A 29 4.32 7.51 -10.67
N ARG A 30 5.38 7.89 -11.38
CA ARG A 30 5.56 9.26 -11.86
C ARG A 30 4.39 9.74 -12.72
N ALA A 31 3.90 8.89 -13.63
CA ALA A 31 2.73 9.19 -14.46
C ALA A 31 1.47 9.47 -13.62
N LEU A 32 1.21 8.66 -12.58
CA LEU A 32 0.07 8.89 -11.69
C LEU A 32 0.25 10.14 -10.81
N ARG A 33 1.48 10.49 -10.43
CA ARG A 33 1.76 11.73 -9.69
C ARG A 33 1.48 12.96 -10.54
N GLU A 34 1.89 12.94 -11.80
CA GLU A 34 1.65 14.04 -12.74
C GLU A 34 0.16 14.17 -13.04
N LYS A 35 -0.56 13.04 -13.20
CA LYS A 35 -2.01 13.04 -13.47
C LYS A 35 -2.85 13.54 -12.28
N TYR A 36 -2.55 13.10 -11.07
CA TYR A 36 -3.41 13.35 -9.89
C TYR A 36 -2.80 14.32 -8.86
N GLY A 37 -1.56 14.78 -9.04
CA GLY A 37 -0.89 15.71 -8.12
C GLY A 37 -0.45 15.12 -6.77
N HIS A 38 -0.70 13.83 -6.52
CA HIS A 38 -0.41 13.19 -5.23
C HIS A 38 0.89 12.38 -5.24
N ARG A 39 1.69 12.49 -4.18
CA ARG A 39 2.91 11.67 -4.03
C ARG A 39 2.62 10.21 -3.63
N SER A 40 1.60 10.00 -2.80
CA SER A 40 1.26 8.70 -2.23
C SER A 40 -0.24 8.59 -1.97
N PHE A 41 -0.78 7.38 -2.06
CA PHE A 41 -2.21 7.12 -1.84
C PHE A 41 -2.44 5.83 -1.05
N PRO A 42 -3.51 5.72 -0.24
CA PRO A 42 -3.86 4.48 0.45
C PRO A 42 -4.17 3.34 -0.52
N ILE A 43 -3.44 2.23 -0.37
CA ILE A 43 -3.60 1.06 -1.22
C ILE A 43 -4.88 0.28 -0.91
N ARG A 44 -5.48 -0.32 -1.95
CA ARG A 44 -6.65 -1.19 -1.86
C ARG A 44 -6.45 -2.45 -2.67
N VAL A 45 -7.32 -3.43 -2.42
CA VAL A 45 -7.40 -4.65 -3.22
C VAL A 45 -7.73 -4.27 -4.66
N GLY A 46 -6.99 -4.85 -5.59
CA GLY A 46 -7.16 -4.60 -7.02
C GLY A 46 -6.27 -3.52 -7.64
N ASP A 47 -5.55 -2.73 -6.85
CA ASP A 47 -4.48 -1.87 -7.38
C ASP A 47 -3.36 -2.73 -7.97
N LYS A 48 -2.67 -2.27 -9.02
CA LYS A 48 -1.42 -2.88 -9.48
C LYS A 48 -0.23 -2.18 -8.86
N VAL A 49 0.74 -2.99 -8.43
CA VAL A 49 1.94 -2.51 -7.76
C VAL A 49 3.19 -3.17 -8.32
N LEU A 50 4.27 -2.40 -8.26
CA LEU A 50 5.64 -2.83 -8.48
C LEU A 50 6.38 -2.87 -7.15
N VAL A 51 7.13 -3.94 -6.89
CA VAL A 51 8.02 -4.04 -5.73
C VAL A 51 9.34 -3.34 -6.04
N LEU A 52 9.72 -2.38 -5.19
CA LEU A 52 10.94 -1.59 -5.36
C LEU A 52 12.17 -2.18 -4.68
N LYS A 53 11.98 -2.86 -3.54
CA LYS A 53 13.07 -3.31 -2.66
C LYS A 53 12.80 -4.68 -2.05
N GLY A 54 13.87 -5.42 -1.79
CA GLY A 54 13.84 -6.78 -1.23
C GLY A 54 14.07 -7.85 -2.30
N ASP A 55 13.93 -9.11 -1.92
CA ASP A 55 14.23 -10.26 -2.78
C ASP A 55 13.33 -10.33 -4.03
N TYR A 56 12.16 -9.68 -3.96
CA TYR A 56 11.15 -9.65 -5.01
C TYR A 56 11.12 -8.31 -5.77
N ALA A 57 12.20 -7.52 -5.70
CA ALA A 57 12.28 -6.25 -6.42
C ALA A 57 12.15 -6.47 -7.94
N GLY A 58 11.43 -5.57 -8.62
CA GLY A 58 11.15 -5.68 -10.06
C GLY A 58 9.89 -6.48 -10.40
N VAL A 59 9.30 -7.21 -9.44
CA VAL A 59 8.06 -7.95 -9.67
C VAL A 59 6.87 -7.00 -9.64
N GLU A 60 6.04 -7.09 -10.66
CA GLU A 60 4.74 -6.43 -10.75
C GLU A 60 3.62 -7.43 -10.46
N GLY A 61 2.57 -6.96 -9.80
CA GLY A 61 1.41 -7.79 -9.53
C GLY A 61 0.21 -7.00 -9.01
N LYS A 62 -0.95 -7.65 -9.03
CA LYS A 62 -2.19 -7.10 -8.48
C LYS A 62 -2.24 -7.33 -6.98
N VAL A 63 -2.75 -6.36 -6.23
CA VAL A 63 -2.95 -6.50 -4.79
C VAL A 63 -4.11 -7.46 -4.54
N GLN A 64 -3.81 -8.61 -3.95
CA GLN A 64 -4.81 -9.62 -3.61
C GLN A 64 -5.45 -9.33 -2.25
N LYS A 65 -4.65 -8.94 -1.24
CA LYS A 65 -5.12 -8.71 0.12
C LYS A 65 -4.35 -7.61 0.82
N VAL A 66 -5.07 -6.78 1.57
CA VAL A 66 -4.49 -5.75 2.44
C VAL A 66 -4.82 -6.07 3.89
N ASP A 67 -3.82 -6.42 4.69
CA ASP A 67 -3.98 -6.69 6.12
C ASP A 67 -3.69 -5.43 6.94
N ARG A 68 -4.77 -4.76 7.37
CA ARG A 68 -4.71 -3.57 8.22
C ARG A 68 -4.27 -3.88 9.65
N LYS A 69 -4.44 -5.11 10.14
CA LYS A 69 -4.01 -5.50 11.50
C LYS A 69 -2.49 -5.63 11.56
N LYS A 70 -1.89 -6.25 10.53
CA LYS A 70 -0.43 -6.44 10.43
C LYS A 70 0.30 -5.30 9.71
N LEU A 71 -0.44 -4.38 9.08
CA LEU A 71 0.11 -3.33 8.21
C LEU A 71 0.94 -3.92 7.05
N MET A 72 0.47 -5.04 6.48
CA MET A 72 1.14 -5.78 5.41
C MET A 72 0.22 -5.92 4.20
N ILE A 73 0.82 -6.01 3.02
CA ILE A 73 0.14 -6.16 1.73
C ILE A 73 0.58 -7.47 1.09
N TYR A 74 -0.37 -8.15 0.47
CA TYR A 74 -0.14 -9.40 -0.24
C TYR A 74 -0.46 -9.19 -1.72
N ILE A 75 0.47 -9.60 -2.56
CA ILE A 75 0.45 -9.39 -4.01
C ILE A 75 0.30 -10.74 -4.68
N GLU A 76 -0.53 -10.79 -5.70
CA GLU A 76 -0.74 -11.96 -6.54
C GLU A 76 0.56 -12.33 -7.28
N GLY A 77 0.88 -13.62 -7.33
CA GLY A 77 2.14 -14.12 -7.90
C GLY A 77 3.32 -14.14 -6.92
N LEU A 78 3.25 -13.41 -5.80
CA LEU A 78 4.27 -13.45 -4.74
C LEU A 78 3.95 -14.50 -3.68
N THR A 79 4.27 -15.74 -4.02
CA THR A 79 4.10 -16.91 -3.15
C THR A 79 5.42 -17.60 -2.85
N ARG A 80 5.52 -18.20 -1.66
CA ARG A 80 6.57 -19.15 -1.28
C ARG A 80 5.93 -20.52 -1.03
N GLU A 81 6.61 -21.56 -1.49
CA GLU A 81 6.22 -22.95 -1.19
C GLU A 81 6.79 -23.39 0.16
N THR A 82 5.94 -24.03 0.96
CA THR A 82 6.35 -24.75 2.18
C THR A 82 6.84 -26.15 1.85
N VAL A 83 7.53 -26.80 2.79
CA VAL A 83 7.94 -28.21 2.67
C VAL A 83 6.73 -29.12 2.39
N ASP A 84 5.56 -28.79 2.93
CA ASP A 84 4.30 -29.51 2.72
C ASP A 84 3.63 -29.23 1.34
N GLY A 85 4.29 -28.50 0.43
CA GLY A 85 3.78 -28.17 -0.91
C GLY A 85 2.73 -27.06 -0.98
N ARG A 86 2.32 -26.49 0.16
CA ARG A 86 1.36 -25.37 0.20
C ARG A 86 2.01 -24.06 -0.23
N LYS A 87 1.27 -23.24 -0.99
CA LYS A 87 1.69 -21.89 -1.40
C LYS A 87 1.21 -20.85 -0.39
N ILE A 88 2.15 -20.16 0.26
CA ILE A 88 1.88 -19.07 1.21
C ILE A 88 2.22 -17.74 0.55
N LEU A 89 1.32 -16.77 0.69
CA LEU A 89 1.54 -15.41 0.20
C LEU A 89 2.56 -14.68 1.07
N ILE A 90 3.44 -13.95 0.41
CA ILE A 90 4.52 -13.23 1.07
C ILE A 90 4.01 -11.83 1.49
N PRO A 91 4.14 -11.46 2.78
CA PRO A 91 3.76 -10.14 3.23
C PRO A 91 4.82 -9.09 2.83
N ILE A 92 4.40 -8.06 2.13
CA ILE A 92 5.25 -6.94 1.72
C ILE A 92 4.84 -5.65 2.46
N ARG A 93 5.84 -4.84 2.81
CA ARG A 93 5.63 -3.54 3.45
C ARG A 93 5.20 -2.49 2.41
N PRO A 94 4.27 -1.57 2.75
CA PRO A 94 3.81 -0.52 1.85
C PRO A 94 4.92 0.39 1.32
N ALA A 95 5.93 0.70 2.15
CA ALA A 95 7.04 1.58 1.78
C ALA A 95 7.97 0.99 0.70
N ASN A 96 7.90 -0.33 0.46
CA ASN A 96 8.70 -1.01 -0.56
C ASN A 96 7.94 -1.16 -1.89
N LEU A 97 6.76 -0.55 -2.02
CA LEU A 97 5.89 -0.68 -3.18
C LEU A 97 5.76 0.65 -3.92
N LEU A 98 5.42 0.53 -5.21
CA LEU A 98 5.04 1.62 -6.08
C LEU A 98 3.72 1.24 -6.75
N ILE A 99 2.70 2.09 -6.67
CA ILE A 99 1.45 1.87 -7.40
C ILE A 99 1.66 2.27 -8.86
N THR A 100 1.44 1.33 -9.77
CA THR A 100 1.52 1.53 -11.22
C THR A 100 0.15 1.87 -11.80
N GLU A 101 -0.90 1.19 -11.34
CA GLU A 101 -2.29 1.45 -11.73
C GLU A 101 -3.21 1.41 -10.49
N LEU A 102 -4.18 2.32 -10.46
CA LEU A 102 -5.17 2.42 -9.39
C LEU A 102 -6.47 1.77 -9.82
N ASN A 103 -7.09 1.00 -8.92
CA ASN A 103 -8.48 0.63 -9.07
C ASN A 103 -9.38 1.83 -8.68
N LEU A 104 -10.19 2.31 -9.64
CA LEU A 104 -11.10 3.45 -9.50
C LEU A 104 -12.58 3.07 -9.73
N GLU A 105 -12.93 1.80 -9.49
CA GLU A 105 -14.32 1.32 -9.50
C GLU A 105 -15.20 2.06 -8.48
N ASP A 106 -14.64 2.37 -7.32
CA ASP A 106 -15.33 3.10 -6.24
C ASP A 106 -15.33 4.62 -6.51
N GLU A 107 -16.51 5.19 -6.70
CA GLU A 107 -16.71 6.62 -6.95
C GLU A 107 -16.12 7.49 -5.84
N TRP A 108 -16.23 7.07 -4.58
CA TRP A 108 -15.67 7.83 -3.46
C TRP A 108 -14.14 7.88 -3.52
N ARG A 109 -13.51 6.81 -4.02
CA ARG A 109 -12.05 6.76 -4.21
C ARG A 109 -11.60 7.67 -5.34
N ARG A 110 -12.35 7.67 -6.44
CA ARG A 110 -12.11 8.54 -7.60
C ARG A 110 -12.21 10.01 -7.20
N ASN A 111 -13.31 10.40 -6.56
CA ASN A 111 -13.50 11.76 -6.07
C ASN A 111 -12.41 12.17 -5.07
N LYS A 112 -11.88 11.23 -4.28
CA LYS A 112 -10.83 11.53 -3.30
C LYS A 112 -9.45 11.76 -3.92
N ILE A 113 -9.14 11.10 -5.03
CA ILE A 113 -7.85 11.29 -5.71
C ILE A 113 -7.90 12.47 -6.70
N GLU A 114 -9.07 12.75 -7.26
CA GLU A 114 -9.30 13.89 -8.17
C GLU A 114 -9.60 15.19 -7.41
N GLY A 115 -10.34 15.11 -6.31
CA GLY A 115 -10.84 16.28 -5.58
C GLY A 115 -9.79 17.14 -4.88
N VAL A 116 -8.51 16.74 -4.87
CA VAL A 116 -7.42 17.54 -4.29
C VAL A 116 -6.54 18.17 -5.36
N SER A 117 -6.54 17.67 -6.61
CA SER A 117 -5.79 18.31 -7.71
C SER A 117 -6.41 19.65 -8.14
N GLN A 118 -7.67 19.91 -7.77
CA GLN A 118 -8.33 21.21 -7.98
C GLN A 118 -8.12 22.23 -6.85
N GLY A 119 -7.45 21.84 -5.76
CA GLY A 119 -7.14 22.74 -4.64
C GLY A 119 -5.65 23.04 -4.60
N GLY A 120 -5.25 24.14 -5.24
CA GLY A 120 -3.94 24.77 -5.02
C GLY A 120 -3.78 25.33 -3.61
#